data_AF-A0A919I7R6-F1
#
_entry.id   AF-A0A919I7R6-F1
#
_cell.length_a   1.000
_cell.length_b   1.000
_cell.length_c   1.000
_cell.angle_alpha   90.00
_cell.angle_beta   90.00
_cell.angle_gamma   90.00
#
_symmetry.space_group_name_H-M   'P 1'
#
loop_
_entity.id
_entity.type
_entity.pdbx_description
1 polymer ?
#
loop_
_entity_poly.entity_id
_entity_poly.type
_entity_poly.pdbx_seq_one_letter_code
_entity_poly.pdbx_strand_id
1 'polypeptide(L)'
;MGLKDEDYIIRIIHEFASNFICKITTGLQFLDAISSRYDQLHTNQHKKTEDSIKEIITKSGNEYSIDMAFYNSQRNSISERCSLYNSMEGQRTDLIENQCEYDGVEQLNDFIKTYMKTVDNY
;
A
#
# COMPACT_ATOMS: atom_id res chain seq x y z
N MET A 1 -0.44 11.76 61.41
CA MET A 1 -1.32 11.65 60.22
C MET A 1 -0.45 12.06 59.03
N GLY A 2 0.33 11.15 58.44
CA GLY A 2 1.40 11.59 57.55
C GLY A 2 2.06 10.54 56.64
N LEU A 3 1.96 9.24 56.93
CA LEU A 3 2.52 8.19 56.07
C LEU A 3 1.46 7.43 55.25
N LYS A 4 0.21 7.33 55.75
CA LYS A 4 -0.89 6.63 55.04
C LYS A 4 -1.48 7.45 53.89
N ASP A 5 -1.38 8.78 53.98
CA ASP A 5 -1.95 9.68 52.97
C ASP A 5 -1.04 9.80 51.74
N GLU A 6 0.29 9.70 51.92
CA GLU A 6 1.26 9.67 50.81
C GLU A 6 1.14 8.38 49.98
N ASP A 7 1.05 7.21 50.64
CA ASP A 7 0.83 5.91 49.96
C ASP A 7 -0.49 5.89 49.17
N TYR A 8 -1.52 6.56 49.70
CA TYR A 8 -2.82 6.68 49.02
C TYR A 8 -2.72 7.55 47.76
N ILE A 9 -2.00 8.68 47.82
CA ILE A 9 -1.78 9.56 46.66
C ILE A 9 -0.95 8.85 45.58
N ILE A 10 0.10 8.12 45.97
CA ILE A 10 0.94 7.36 45.02
C ILE A 10 0.11 6.30 44.30
N ARG A 11 -0.77 5.59 45.00
CA ARG A 11 -1.70 4.62 44.38
C ARG A 11 -2.62 5.25 43.34
N ILE A 12 -3.22 6.41 43.66
CA ILE A 12 -4.10 7.12 42.72
C ILE A 12 -3.34 7.54 41.46
N ILE A 13 -2.12 8.07 41.61
CA ILE A 13 -1.28 8.49 40.48
C ILE A 13 -0.93 7.28 39.61
N HIS A 14 -0.57 6.15 40.22
CA HIS A 14 -0.24 4.94 39.49
C HIS A 14 -1.44 4.38 38.72
N GLU A 15 -2.62 4.29 39.35
CA GLU A 15 -3.85 3.84 38.68
C GLU A 15 -4.25 4.77 37.52
N PHE A 16 -4.11 6.09 37.68
CA PHE A 16 -4.37 7.05 36.61
C PHE A 16 -3.39 6.87 35.44
N ALA A 17 -2.08 6.77 35.73
CA ALA A 17 -1.05 6.57 34.72
C ALA A 17 -1.23 5.25 33.97
N SER A 18 -1.51 4.14 34.66
CA SER A 18 -1.78 2.84 34.04
C SER A 18 -3.00 2.89 33.11
N ASN A 19 -4.09 3.54 33.54
CA ASN A 19 -5.29 3.70 32.71
C ASN A 19 -5.04 4.60 31.49
N PHE A 20 -4.26 5.67 31.64
CA PHE A 20 -3.90 6.57 30.54
C PHE A 20 -3.01 5.87 29.51
N ILE A 21 -1.96 5.18 29.96
CA ILE A 21 -1.06 4.39 29.11
C ILE A 21 -1.86 3.30 28.37
N CYS A 22 -2.74 2.58 29.07
CA CYS A 22 -3.59 1.56 28.47
C CYS A 22 -4.45 2.12 27.32
N LYS A 23 -5.09 3.28 27.50
CA LYS A 23 -5.87 3.93 26.44
C LYS A 23 -5.02 4.33 25.24
N ILE A 24 -3.81 4.85 25.47
CA ILE A 24 -2.87 5.20 24.38
C ILE A 24 -2.42 3.94 23.64
N THR A 25 -2.03 2.88 24.35
CA THR A 25 -1.57 1.63 23.73
C THR A 25 -2.67 0.98 22.92
N THR A 26 -3.91 0.92 23.42
CA THR A 26 -5.05 0.39 22.66
C THR A 26 -5.35 1.24 21.42
N GLY A 27 -5.22 2.57 21.53
CA GLY A 27 -5.36 3.48 20.39
C GLY A 27 -4.31 3.26 19.31
N LEU A 28 -3.04 3.05 19.69
CA LEU A 28 -1.95 2.72 18.78
C LEU A 28 -2.18 1.37 18.09
N GLN A 29 -2.56 0.32 18.85
CA GLN A 29 -2.87 -1.00 18.28
C GLN A 29 -4.00 -0.95 17.24
N PHE A 30 -4.99 -0.08 17.44
CA PHE A 30 -6.06 0.12 16.47
C PHE A 30 -5.57 0.79 15.18
N LEU A 31 -4.67 1.77 15.29
CA LEU A 31 -4.04 2.41 14.12
C LEU A 31 -3.18 1.43 13.32
N ASP A 32 -2.40 0.58 13.99
CA ASP A 32 -1.60 -0.47 13.35
C ASP A 32 -2.49 -1.47 12.59
N ALA A 33 -3.62 -1.86 13.19
CA ALA A 33 -4.60 -2.74 12.56
C ALA A 33 -5.25 -2.11 11.32
N ILE A 34 -5.50 -0.80 11.32
CA ILE A 34 -5.99 -0.07 10.14
C ILE A 34 -4.92 -0.05 9.05
N SER A 35 -3.68 0.28 9.38
CA SER A 35 -2.56 0.31 8.42
C SER A 35 -2.40 -1.06 7.75
N SER A 36 -2.36 -2.13 8.55
CA SER A 36 -2.23 -3.50 8.02
C SER A 36 -3.37 -3.90 7.08
N ARG A 37 -4.62 -3.50 7.38
CA ARG A 37 -5.77 -3.75 6.49
C ARG A 37 -5.67 -2.95 5.19
N TYR A 38 -5.18 -1.71 5.26
CA TYR A 38 -4.95 -0.90 4.07
C TYR A 38 -3.91 -1.55 3.16
N ASP A 39 -2.77 -2.00 3.70
CA ASP A 39 -1.71 -2.68 2.94
C ASP A 39 -2.22 -3.95 2.23
N GLN A 40 -3.05 -4.74 2.91
CA GLN A 40 -3.68 -5.94 2.33
C GLN A 40 -4.63 -5.60 1.18
N LEU A 41 -5.49 -4.59 1.34
CA LEU A 41 -6.41 -4.17 0.29
C LEU A 41 -5.65 -3.64 -0.92
N HIS A 42 -4.61 -2.84 -0.67
CA HIS A 42 -3.77 -2.26 -1.71
C HIS A 42 -3.03 -3.34 -2.50
N THR A 43 -2.42 -4.31 -1.82
CA THR A 43 -1.73 -5.45 -2.45
C THR A 43 -2.68 -6.30 -3.30
N ASN A 44 -3.90 -6.56 -2.81
CA ASN A 44 -4.90 -7.33 -3.54
C ASN A 44 -5.38 -6.60 -4.80
N GLN A 45 -5.57 -5.28 -4.73
CA GLN A 45 -5.93 -4.46 -5.89
C GLN A 45 -4.80 -4.45 -6.92
N HIS A 46 -3.55 -4.25 -6.48
CA HIS A 46 -2.39 -4.28 -7.35
C HIS A 46 -2.30 -5.60 -8.16
N LYS A 47 -2.40 -6.73 -7.45
CA LYS A 47 -2.39 -8.06 -8.07
C LYS A 47 -3.54 -8.24 -9.07
N LYS A 48 -4.74 -7.80 -8.71
CA LYS A 48 -5.91 -7.88 -9.60
C LYS A 48 -5.70 -7.09 -10.90
N THR A 49 -5.06 -5.93 -10.83
CA THR A 49 -4.74 -5.13 -12.01
C THR A 49 -3.68 -5.80 -12.87
N GLU A 50 -2.62 -6.36 -12.27
CA GLU A 50 -1.62 -7.14 -13.01
C GLU A 50 -2.24 -8.36 -13.70
N ASP A 51 -3.09 -9.11 -13.00
CA ASP A 51 -3.76 -10.28 -13.54
C ASP A 51 -4.68 -9.89 -14.72
N SER A 52 -5.37 -8.75 -14.62
CA SER A 52 -6.17 -8.19 -15.72
C SER A 52 -5.33 -7.88 -16.96
N ILE A 53 -4.13 -7.32 -16.81
CA ILE A 53 -3.24 -7.02 -17.94
C ILE A 53 -2.76 -8.34 -18.59
N LYS A 54 -2.31 -9.29 -17.77
CA LYS A 54 -1.84 -10.61 -18.24
C LYS A 54 -2.94 -11.36 -18.96
N GLU A 55 -4.18 -11.28 -18.47
CA GLU A 55 -5.35 -11.87 -19.11
C GLU A 55 -5.64 -11.25 -20.48
N ILE A 56 -5.59 -9.92 -20.59
CA ILE A 56 -5.74 -9.21 -21.88
C ILE A 56 -4.68 -9.67 -22.88
N ILE A 57 -3.41 -9.68 -22.47
CA ILE A 57 -2.29 -10.10 -23.32
C ILE A 57 -2.47 -11.53 -23.79
N THR A 58 -2.88 -12.43 -22.89
CA THR A 58 -3.07 -13.85 -23.22
C THR A 58 -4.24 -14.07 -24.18
N LYS A 59 -5.34 -13.34 -24.02
CA LYS A 59 -6.56 -13.54 -24.80
C LYS A 59 -6.51 -12.88 -26.17
N SER A 60 -6.02 -11.65 -26.24
CA SER A 60 -6.11 -10.83 -27.45
C SER A 60 -4.84 -10.05 -27.75
N GLY A 61 -3.79 -10.12 -26.93
CA GLY A 61 -2.57 -9.34 -27.10
C GLY A 61 -1.94 -9.44 -28.49
N ASN A 62 -1.98 -10.62 -29.12
CA ASN A 62 -1.47 -10.82 -30.48
C ASN A 62 -2.17 -9.95 -31.53
N GLU A 63 -3.48 -9.73 -31.41
CA GLU A 63 -4.27 -8.91 -32.34
C GLU A 63 -3.83 -7.44 -32.29
N TYR A 64 -3.32 -7.02 -31.14
CA TYR A 64 -2.90 -5.65 -30.85
C TYR A 64 -1.37 -5.49 -30.81
N SER A 65 -0.61 -6.53 -31.16
CA SER A 65 0.87 -6.54 -31.04
C SER A 65 1.38 -6.20 -29.62
N ILE A 66 0.63 -6.59 -28.60
CA ILE A 66 0.99 -6.46 -27.18
C ILE A 66 1.27 -7.86 -26.65
N ASP A 67 2.53 -8.16 -26.39
CA ASP A 67 2.95 -9.46 -25.86
C ASP A 67 3.44 -9.37 -24.40
N MET A 68 3.82 -10.52 -23.86
CA MET A 68 4.32 -10.59 -22.48
C MET A 68 5.69 -9.91 -22.33
N ALA A 69 6.49 -9.80 -23.40
CA ALA A 69 7.77 -9.09 -23.36
C ALA A 69 7.56 -7.59 -23.21
N PHE A 70 6.57 -7.02 -23.91
CA PHE A 70 6.12 -5.65 -23.70
C PHE A 70 5.72 -5.42 -22.24
N TYR A 71 4.83 -6.26 -21.69
CA TYR A 71 4.40 -6.11 -20.29
C TYR A 71 5.58 -6.18 -19.31
N ASN A 72 6.47 -7.17 -19.46
CA ASN A 72 7.63 -7.32 -18.57
C ASN A 72 8.56 -6.10 -18.67
N SER A 73 8.77 -5.55 -19.87
CA SER A 73 9.57 -4.34 -20.06
C SER A 73 8.93 -3.13 -19.36
N GLN A 74 7.60 -2.95 -19.48
CA GLN A 74 6.91 -1.86 -18.81
C GLN A 74 6.90 -2.04 -17.29
N ARG A 75 6.66 -3.26 -16.81
CA ARG A 75 6.64 -3.59 -15.37
C ARG A 75 8.00 -3.35 -14.72
N ASN A 76 9.09 -3.69 -15.39
CA ASN A 76 10.45 -3.41 -14.92
C ASN A 76 10.72 -1.91 -14.85
N SER A 77 10.36 -1.15 -15.90
CA SER A 77 10.52 0.30 -15.92
C SER A 77 9.74 1.00 -14.81
N ILE A 78 8.51 0.55 -14.52
CA ILE A 78 7.72 1.04 -13.38
C ILE A 78 8.46 0.75 -12.07
N SER A 79 8.97 -0.48 -11.90
CA SER A 79 9.69 -0.87 -10.68
C SER A 79 10.96 -0.05 -10.47
N GLU A 80 11.78 0.12 -11.51
CA GLU A 80 12.98 0.95 -11.47
C GLU A 80 12.65 2.39 -11.08
N ARG A 81 11.59 2.97 -11.67
CA ARG A 81 11.14 4.33 -11.33
C ARG A 81 10.67 4.43 -9.88
N CYS A 82 9.91 3.47 -9.38
CA CYS A 82 9.37 3.51 -8.02
C CYS A 82 10.44 3.20 -6.95
N SER A 83 11.44 2.38 -7.29
CA SER A 83 12.59 2.12 -6.41
C SER A 83 13.39 3.37 -6.04
N LEU A 84 13.27 4.46 -6.83
CA LEU A 84 13.89 5.74 -6.51
C LEU A 84 13.38 6.31 -5.17
N TYR A 85 12.16 5.96 -4.75
CA TYR A 85 11.62 6.40 -3.46
C TYR A 85 12.31 5.77 -2.25
N ASN A 86 13.00 4.62 -2.42
CA ASN A 86 13.83 4.04 -1.37
C ASN A 86 15.04 4.91 -0.99
N SER A 87 15.43 5.83 -1.86
CA SER A 87 16.53 6.77 -1.57
C SER A 87 16.10 7.97 -0.71
N MET A 88 14.81 8.16 -0.46
CA MET A 88 14.31 9.22 0.42
C MET A 88 14.45 8.77 1.88
N GLU A 89 15.10 9.52 2.76
CA GLU A 89 15.17 9.15 4.18
C GLU A 89 13.80 9.33 4.85
N GLY A 90 13.24 8.27 5.46
CA GLY A 90 12.03 8.37 6.31
C GLY A 90 11.28 7.05 6.54
N GLN A 91 10.38 7.02 7.54
CA GLN A 91 9.57 5.84 7.89
C GLN A 91 8.45 5.50 6.88
N ARG A 92 8.26 6.28 5.81
CA ARG A 92 7.13 6.16 4.86
C ARG A 92 7.55 5.81 3.43
N THR A 93 8.83 5.53 3.19
CA THR A 93 9.36 5.18 1.87
C THR A 93 8.63 4.01 1.25
N ASP A 94 8.43 2.95 2.02
CA ASP A 94 7.84 1.70 1.55
C ASP A 94 6.38 1.90 1.13
N LEU A 95 5.63 2.75 1.85
CA LEU A 95 4.25 3.10 1.48
C LEU A 95 4.20 3.89 0.18
N ILE A 96 5.16 4.79 -0.04
CA ILE A 96 5.23 5.63 -1.25
C ILE A 96 5.67 4.79 -2.44
N GLU A 97 6.68 3.92 -2.28
CA GLU A 97 7.13 3.00 -3.33
C GLU A 97 5.98 2.07 -3.76
N ASN A 98 5.29 1.45 -2.81
CA ASN A 98 4.17 0.55 -3.11
C ASN A 98 3.03 1.28 -3.83
N GLN A 99 2.68 2.50 -3.40
CA GLN A 99 1.66 3.30 -4.08
C GLN A 99 2.10 3.69 -5.50
N CYS A 100 3.38 4.03 -5.70
CA CYS A 100 3.93 4.32 -7.02
C CYS A 100 3.82 3.11 -7.97
N GLU A 101 4.15 1.91 -7.47
CA GLU A 101 4.03 0.66 -8.24
C GLU A 101 2.57 0.43 -8.66
N TYR A 102 1.63 0.59 -7.72
CA TYR A 102 0.21 0.48 -8.00
C TYR A 102 -0.27 1.46 -9.08
N ASP A 103 0.02 2.75 -8.90
CA ASP A 103 -0.39 3.80 -9.84
C ASP A 103 0.21 3.56 -11.23
N GLY A 104 1.46 3.11 -11.30
CA GLY A 104 2.15 2.78 -12.55
C GLY A 104 1.48 1.63 -13.29
N VAL A 105 1.13 0.55 -12.59
CA VAL A 105 0.45 -0.62 -13.17
C VAL A 105 -0.99 -0.29 -13.57
N GLU A 106 -1.70 0.54 -12.81
CA GLU A 106 -3.03 1.02 -13.17
C GLU A 106 -3.02 1.86 -14.45
N GLN A 107 -2.06 2.80 -14.57
CA GLN A 107 -1.87 3.60 -15.79
C GLN A 107 -1.55 2.73 -17.02
N LEU A 108 -0.72 1.69 -16.84
CA LEU A 108 -0.42 0.74 -17.92
C LEU A 108 -1.68 -0.01 -18.38
N ASN A 109 -2.53 -0.45 -17.44
CA ASN A 109 -3.79 -1.12 -17.75
C ASN A 109 -4.73 -0.20 -18.56
N ASP A 110 -4.86 1.05 -18.14
CA ASP A 110 -5.71 2.04 -18.82
C ASP A 110 -5.18 2.39 -20.21
N PHE A 111 -3.85 2.49 -20.36
CA PHE A 111 -3.21 2.65 -21.65
C PHE A 111 -3.55 1.50 -22.60
N ILE A 112 -3.36 0.24 -22.17
CA ILE A 112 -3.64 -0.94 -22.99
C ILE A 112 -5.11 -0.96 -23.43
N LYS A 113 -6.05 -0.77 -22.49
CA LYS A 113 -7.48 -0.75 -22.79
C LYS A 113 -7.85 0.37 -23.76
N THR A 114 -7.25 1.54 -23.60
CA THR A 114 -7.49 2.69 -24.48
C THR A 114 -6.94 2.42 -25.87
N TYR A 115 -5.71 1.93 -25.96
CA TYR A 115 -5.06 1.55 -27.22
C TYR A 115 -5.89 0.52 -28.00
N MET A 116 -6.34 -0.56 -27.34
CA MET A 116 -7.19 -1.57 -27.96
C MET A 116 -8.49 -0.97 -28.51
N LYS A 117 -9.19 -0.17 -27.71
CA LYS A 117 -10.39 0.55 -28.16
C LYS A 117 -10.10 1.46 -29.34
N THR A 118 -8.95 2.13 -29.37
CA THR A 118 -8.57 2.98 -30.50
C THR A 118 -8.39 2.11 -31.75
N VAL A 119 -7.64 1.01 -31.66
CA VAL A 119 -7.43 0.08 -32.79
C VAL A 119 -8.75 -0.50 -33.29
N ASP A 120 -9.67 -0.90 -32.40
CA ASP A 120 -10.99 -1.45 -32.79
C ASP A 120 -11.89 -0.43 -33.51
N ASN A 121 -11.67 0.87 -33.29
CA ASN A 121 -12.44 1.94 -33.90
C ASN A 121 -11.86 2.41 -35.25
N TYR A 122 -10.73 1.84 -35.70
CA TYR A 122 -10.12 2.09 -37.00
C TYR A 122 -10.36 0.93 -37.96
#